data_AF-A0A850WD47-F1
#
_entry.id   AF-A0A850WD47-F1
#
_cell.length_a   1.000
_cell.length_b   1.000
_cell.length_c   1.000
_cell.angle_alpha   90.00
_cell.angle_beta   90.00
_cell.angle_gamma   90.00
#
_symmetry.space_group_name_H-M   'P 1'
#
loop_
_entity.id
_entity.type
_entity.pdbx_description
1 polymer ?
#
loop_
_entity_poly.entity_id
_entity_poly.type
_entity_poly.pdbx_seq_one_letter_code
_entity_poly.pdbx_strand_id
1 'polypeptide(L)'
;ATLKSHGYCLSQAVRLAVEKVNDSSAVLPKVTLGYDIHDTCSEPASVHAALRALARKGRWEVQVLPAFRRYEPEAVAAIGPNSTPLALTTAAVLGVFLVPEVSAAPPADEEKGS
;
A
#
# COMPACT_ATOMS: atom_id res chain seq x y z
N ALA A 1 -10.48 -4.26 28.92
CA ALA A 1 -9.62 -5.09 28.07
C ALA A 1 -9.48 -4.40 26.73
N THR A 2 -8.28 -3.94 26.37
CA THR A 2 -8.04 -3.13 25.17
C THR A 2 -7.92 -4.05 23.95
N LEU A 3 -9.00 -4.24 23.20
CA LEU A 3 -8.90 -4.83 21.87
C LEU A 3 -8.29 -3.78 20.94
N LYS A 4 -6.96 -3.72 20.84
CA LYS A 4 -6.34 -3.05 19.70
C LYS A 4 -6.59 -3.94 18.49
N SER A 5 -7.40 -3.48 17.54
CA SER A 5 -7.55 -4.20 16.28
C SER A 5 -6.17 -4.29 15.60
N HIS A 6 -5.82 -5.47 15.10
CA HIS A 6 -4.52 -5.71 14.45
C HIS A 6 -4.21 -4.67 13.37
N GLY A 7 -5.21 -4.29 12.57
CA GLY A 7 -5.10 -3.24 11.55
C GLY A 7 -4.72 -1.87 12.11
N TYR A 8 -5.23 -1.47 13.29
CA TYR A 8 -4.84 -0.21 13.92
C TYR A 8 -3.38 -0.21 14.39
N CYS A 9 -2.87 -1.35 14.88
CA CYS A 9 -1.45 -1.47 15.21
C CYS A 9 -0.57 -1.32 13.96
N LEU A 10 -0.96 -1.94 12.85
CA LEU A 10 -0.23 -1.83 11.58
C LEU A 10 -0.23 -0.40 11.02
N SER A 11 -1.38 0.30 11.04
CA SER A 11 -1.45 1.68 10.56
C SER A 11 -0.60 2.63 11.40
N GLN A 12 -0.58 2.45 12.72
CA GLN A 12 0.28 3.22 13.60
C GLN A 12 1.77 2.88 13.42
N ALA A 13 2.10 1.62 13.11
CA ALA A 13 3.48 1.23 12.80
C ALA A 13 3.99 1.93 11.54
N VAL A 14 3.18 2.00 10.47
CA VAL A 14 3.54 2.73 9.23
C VAL A 14 3.73 4.21 9.50
N ARG A 15 2.80 4.86 10.21
CA ARG A 15 2.91 6.27 10.57
C ARG A 15 4.21 6.57 11.33
N LEU A 16 4.50 5.79 12.38
CA LEU A 16 5.70 5.98 13.20
C LEU A 16 6.98 5.71 12.40
N ALA A 17 6.98 4.71 11.51
CA ALA A 17 8.12 4.42 10.65
C ALA A 17 8.40 5.61 9.72
N VAL A 18 7.37 6.20 9.11
CA VAL A 18 7.51 7.40 8.28
C VAL A 18 8.02 8.59 9.10
N GLU A 19 7.49 8.82 10.29
CA GLU A 19 7.97 9.88 11.20
C GLU A 19 9.47 9.72 11.50
N LYS A 20 9.93 8.49 11.80
CA LYS A 20 11.34 8.20 12.07
C LYS A 20 12.24 8.36 10.84
N VAL A 21 11.76 8.00 9.66
CA VAL A 21 12.53 8.19 8.41
C VAL A 21 12.68 9.69 8.14
N ASN A 22 11.60 10.46 8.27
CA ASN A 22 11.61 11.91 8.02
C ASN A 22 12.48 12.69 9.02
N ASP A 23 12.63 12.21 10.25
CA ASP A 23 13.51 12.80 11.27
C ASP A 23 14.98 12.34 11.14
N SER A 24 15.25 11.36 10.29
CA SER A 24 16.60 10.84 10.08
C SER A 24 17.42 11.72 9.13
N SER A 25 18.64 12.05 9.54
CA SER A 25 19.63 12.64 8.64
C SER A 25 20.38 11.60 7.78
N ALA A 26 20.24 10.31 8.09
CA ALA A 26 20.94 9.22 7.43
C ALA A 26 20.09 8.53 6.34
N VAL A 27 18.78 8.46 6.54
CA VAL A 27 17.84 7.80 5.61
C VAL A 27 17.05 8.88 4.87
N LEU A 28 17.17 8.93 3.54
CA LEU A 28 16.47 9.88 2.65
C LEU A 28 16.66 11.38 3.03
N PRO A 29 17.90 11.88 3.14
CA PRO A 29 18.14 13.27 3.51
C PRO A 29 17.49 14.24 2.51
N LYS A 30 16.82 15.29 3.03
CA LYS A 30 16.11 16.33 2.26
C LYS A 30 14.88 15.83 1.48
N VAL A 31 14.38 14.63 1.79
CA VAL A 31 13.13 14.10 1.24
C VAL A 31 12.16 13.89 2.40
N THR A 32 10.90 14.28 2.20
CA THR A 32 9.81 13.99 3.14
C THR A 32 8.93 12.90 2.56
N LEU A 33 8.81 11.78 3.25
CA LEU A 33 7.84 10.74 2.95
C LEU A 33 6.45 11.12 3.49
N GLY A 34 5.45 10.99 2.64
CA GLY A 34 4.04 10.98 3.03
C GLY A 34 3.47 9.56 3.02
N TYR A 35 2.24 9.40 3.49
CA TYR A 35 1.50 8.14 3.43
C TYR A 35 0.00 8.43 3.24
N ASP A 36 -0.70 7.46 2.65
CA ASP A 36 -2.17 7.42 2.56
C ASP A 36 -2.63 6.01 2.95
N ILE A 37 -3.44 5.89 4.01
CA ILE A 37 -3.77 4.62 4.65
C ILE A 37 -5.24 4.30 4.36
N HIS A 38 -5.47 3.10 3.81
CA HIS A 38 -6.79 2.61 3.42
C HIS A 38 -7.13 1.31 4.14
N ASP A 39 -8.42 1.12 4.44
CA ASP A 39 -8.93 -0.15 4.93
C ASP A 39 -9.02 -1.17 3.80
N THR A 40 -8.59 -2.40 4.08
CA THR A 40 -8.54 -3.53 3.12
C THR A 40 -9.40 -4.70 3.61
N CYS A 41 -10.49 -4.41 4.32
CA CYS A 41 -11.36 -5.40 5.00
C CYS A 41 -12.09 -6.39 4.07
N SER A 42 -12.01 -6.19 2.76
CA SER A 42 -12.63 -7.03 1.74
C SER A 42 -11.88 -6.91 0.42
N GLU A 43 -12.13 -7.80 -0.52
CA GLU A 43 -11.57 -7.73 -1.87
C GLU A 43 -11.95 -6.41 -2.59
N PRO A 44 -13.22 -5.96 -2.62
CA PRO A 44 -13.56 -4.67 -3.24
C PRO A 44 -12.86 -3.48 -2.57
N ALA A 45 -12.73 -3.47 -1.24
CA ALA A 45 -12.02 -2.41 -0.52
C ALA A 45 -10.52 -2.41 -0.87
N SER A 46 -9.91 -3.59 -0.99
CA SER A 46 -8.50 -3.74 -1.36
C SER A 46 -8.23 -3.27 -2.79
N VAL A 47 -9.10 -3.65 -3.74
CA VAL A 47 -9.03 -3.16 -5.12
C VAL A 47 -9.22 -1.64 -5.18
N HIS A 48 -10.15 -1.10 -4.40
CA HIS A 48 -10.36 0.35 -4.31
C HIS A 48 -9.10 1.07 -3.81
N ALA A 49 -8.46 0.57 -2.76
CA ALA A 49 -7.21 1.11 -2.24
C ALA A 49 -6.07 1.07 -3.28
N ALA A 50 -5.93 -0.05 -4.02
CA ALA A 50 -4.95 -0.17 -5.09
C ALA A 50 -5.22 0.85 -6.22
N LEU A 51 -6.47 1.02 -6.65
CA LEU A 51 -6.84 2.03 -7.63
C LEU A 51 -6.58 3.45 -7.12
N ARG A 52 -6.81 3.72 -5.83
CA ARG A 52 -6.52 5.01 -5.21
C ARG A 52 -5.02 5.32 -5.23
N ALA A 53 -4.18 4.34 -4.92
CA ALA A 53 -2.72 4.47 -5.02
C ALA A 53 -2.25 4.80 -6.45
N LEU A 54 -3.00 4.32 -7.45
CA LEU A 54 -2.74 4.59 -8.86
C LEU A 54 -3.30 5.93 -9.35
N ALA A 55 -4.16 6.61 -8.59
CA ALA A 55 -4.67 7.92 -9.03
C ALA A 55 -3.49 8.90 -9.21
N ARG A 56 -3.58 9.82 -10.18
CA ARG A 56 -2.58 10.90 -10.30
C ARG A 56 -2.86 11.96 -9.25
N LYS A 57 -1.80 12.64 -8.77
CA LYS A 57 -1.92 13.76 -7.82
C LYS A 57 -3.01 14.76 -8.24
N GLY A 58 -3.98 14.97 -7.35
CA GLY A 58 -5.12 15.87 -7.59
C GLY A 58 -6.20 15.32 -8.53
N ARG A 59 -6.19 14.02 -8.85
CA ARG A 59 -7.23 13.34 -9.62
C ARG A 59 -7.87 12.22 -8.80
N TRP A 60 -9.11 11.89 -9.15
CA TRP A 60 -9.83 10.75 -8.57
C TRP A 60 -9.79 9.51 -9.47
N GLU A 61 -9.43 9.67 -10.74
CA GLU A 61 -9.52 8.62 -11.76
C GLU A 61 -8.15 8.09 -12.17
N VAL A 62 -8.09 6.78 -12.39
CA VAL A 62 -6.95 6.08 -13.00
C VAL A 62 -7.08 6.20 -14.51
N GLN A 63 -6.13 6.87 -15.15
CA GLN A 63 -6.13 6.99 -16.60
C GLN A 63 -5.40 5.81 -17.23
N VAL A 64 -6.10 5.09 -18.11
CA VAL A 64 -5.47 4.07 -18.94
C VAL A 64 -4.73 4.77 -20.08
N LEU A 65 -3.44 5.05 -19.87
CA LEU A 65 -2.59 5.66 -20.90
C LEU A 65 -2.03 4.57 -21.84
N PRO A 66 -1.85 4.86 -23.15
CA PRO A 66 -1.28 3.89 -24.10
C PRO A 66 0.14 3.42 -23.74
N ALA A 67 0.86 4.16 -22.90
CA ALA A 67 2.21 3.85 -22.46
C ALA A 67 2.32 3.84 -20.93
N PHE A 68 2.11 2.68 -20.32
CA PHE A 68 2.21 2.46 -18.86
C PHE A 68 3.58 2.82 -18.27
N ARG A 69 4.66 2.77 -19.08
CA ARG A 69 6.02 3.14 -18.64
C ARG A 69 6.18 4.61 -18.25
N ARG A 70 5.22 5.48 -18.59
CA ARG A 70 5.23 6.91 -18.23
C ARG A 70 4.08 7.29 -17.30
N TYR A 71 3.43 6.28 -16.71
CA TYR A 71 2.41 6.51 -15.70
C TYR A 71 3.06 7.03 -14.43
N GLU A 72 2.48 8.08 -13.84
CA GLU A 72 3.02 8.76 -12.66
C GLU A 72 1.93 8.74 -11.57
N PRO A 73 1.81 7.61 -10.86
CA PRO A 73 0.83 7.46 -9.79
C PRO A 73 1.18 8.37 -8.61
N GLU A 74 0.19 8.68 -7.78
CA GLU A 74 0.37 9.44 -6.55
C GLU A 74 1.21 8.65 -5.53
N ALA A 75 1.01 7.34 -5.44
CA ALA A 75 1.83 6.46 -4.62
C ALA A 75 3.05 5.93 -5.39
N VAL A 76 4.22 5.98 -4.75
CA VAL A 76 5.47 5.41 -5.30
C VAL A 76 5.65 3.92 -4.95
N ALA A 77 4.94 3.43 -3.92
CA ALA A 77 4.96 2.06 -3.44
C ALA A 77 3.72 1.80 -2.56
N ALA A 78 3.35 0.54 -2.39
CA ALA A 78 2.27 0.10 -1.49
C ALA A 78 2.81 -0.86 -0.41
N ILE A 79 2.18 -0.84 0.77
CA ILE A 79 2.46 -1.77 1.89
C ILE A 79 1.17 -2.52 2.23
N GLY A 80 1.25 -3.84 2.35
CA GLY A 80 0.11 -4.73 2.58
C GLY A 80 -0.63 -5.09 1.29
N PRO A 81 -1.86 -5.61 1.38
CA PRO A 81 -2.60 -5.98 2.60
C PRO A 81 -1.99 -7.19 3.34
N ASN A 82 -2.40 -7.41 4.59
CA ASN A 82 -1.91 -8.49 5.47
C ASN A 82 -2.71 -9.81 5.33
N SER A 83 -3.16 -10.12 4.12
CA SER A 83 -3.81 -11.37 3.73
C SER A 83 -3.35 -11.72 2.32
N THR A 84 -2.96 -12.98 2.08
CA THR A 84 -2.32 -13.39 0.84
C THR A 84 -3.24 -13.31 -0.36
N PRO A 85 -4.51 -13.79 -0.31
CA PRO A 85 -5.44 -13.60 -1.42
C PRO A 85 -5.62 -12.12 -1.78
N LEU A 86 -5.77 -11.26 -0.79
CA LEU A 86 -5.94 -9.83 -1.02
C LEU A 86 -4.68 -9.19 -1.58
N ALA A 87 -3.49 -9.59 -1.11
CA ALA A 87 -2.20 -9.10 -1.59
C ALA A 87 -1.93 -9.52 -3.04
N LEU A 88 -2.26 -10.76 -3.40
CA LEU A 88 -2.18 -11.20 -4.79
C LEU A 88 -3.14 -10.39 -5.69
N THR A 89 -4.35 -10.10 -5.20
CA THR A 89 -5.32 -9.28 -5.94
C THR A 89 -4.82 -7.84 -6.13
N THR A 90 -4.28 -7.19 -5.10
CA THR A 90 -3.75 -5.82 -5.21
C THR A 90 -2.47 -5.76 -6.04
N ALA A 91 -1.56 -6.72 -5.87
CA ALA A 91 -0.33 -6.83 -6.66
C ALA A 91 -0.62 -7.01 -8.16
N ALA A 92 -1.66 -7.76 -8.52
CA ALA A 92 -2.09 -7.92 -9.91
C ALA A 92 -2.52 -6.57 -10.53
N VAL A 93 -3.18 -5.71 -9.77
CA VAL A 93 -3.61 -4.37 -10.21
C VAL A 93 -2.41 -3.42 -10.28
N LEU A 94 -1.62 -3.32 -9.23
CA LEU A 94 -0.47 -2.40 -9.13
C LEU A 94 0.64 -2.75 -10.11
N GLY A 95 0.86 -4.04 -10.38
CA GLY A 95 1.90 -4.54 -11.27
C GLY A 95 1.77 -4.06 -12.71
N VAL A 96 0.54 -3.82 -13.20
CA VAL A 96 0.28 -3.26 -14.54
C VAL A 96 0.91 -1.87 -14.69
N PHE A 97 0.98 -1.11 -13.59
CA PHE A 97 1.49 0.25 -13.54
C PHE A 97 2.91 0.34 -12.94
N LEU A 98 3.56 -0.81 -12.71
CA LEU A 98 4.90 -0.91 -12.14
C LEU A 98 5.03 -0.26 -10.75
N VAL A 99 3.96 -0.26 -9.96
CA VAL A 99 4.00 0.17 -8.56
C VAL A 99 4.40 -1.02 -7.69
N PRO A 100 5.52 -0.97 -6.96
CA PRO A 100 5.93 -2.06 -6.09
C PRO A 100 5.01 -2.18 -4.88
N GLU A 101 4.69 -3.43 -4.50
CA GLU A 101 3.93 -3.76 -3.29
C GLU A 101 4.79 -4.64 -2.37
N VAL A 102 4.77 -4.35 -1.07
CA VAL A 102 5.42 -5.16 -0.03
C VAL A 102 4.38 -5.59 1.01
N SER A 103 4.08 -6.88 1.07
CA SER A 103 3.15 -7.45 2.05
C SER A 103 3.88 -8.24 3.15
N ALA A 104 3.35 -8.17 4.38
CA ALA A 104 3.76 -9.00 5.51
C ALA A 104 2.82 -10.21 5.74
N ALA A 105 1.94 -10.50 4.77
CA ALA A 105 1.09 -11.68 4.79
C ALA A 105 1.95 -12.95 4.84
N PRO A 106 1.47 -14.02 5.49
CA PRO A 106 2.14 -15.31 5.44
C PRO A 106 2.19 -15.85 4.00
N PRO A 107 3.06 -16.82 3.70
CA PRO A 107 3.00 -17.55 2.44
C PRO A 107 1.63 -18.17 2.20
N ALA A 108 1.19 -18.27 0.93
CA ALA A 108 -0.15 -18.73 0.56
C ALA A 108 -0.47 -20.16 1.06
N ASP A 109 0.56 -20.99 1.21
CA ASP A 109 0.51 -22.35 1.73
C ASP A 109 0.31 -22.41 3.25
N GLU A 110 0.64 -21.34 3.99
CA GLU A 110 0.48 -21.25 5.44
C GLU A 110 -0.85 -20.60 5.88
N GLU A 111 -1.52 -19.83 5.00
CA GLU A 111 -2.78 -19.12 5.36
C GLU A 111 -3.98 -20.05 5.55
N LYS A 112 -3.97 -21.25 4.94
CA LYS A 112 -5.10 -22.21 5.00
C LYS A 112 -5.27 -22.92 6.35
N GLY A 113 -4.41 -22.65 7.33
CA GLY A 113 -4.38 -23.32 8.63
C GLY A 113 -4.96 -22.53 9.82
N SER A 114 -5.51 -21.32 9.60
CA SER A 114 -6.04 -20.46 10.67
C SER A 114 -7.55 -20.27 10.66
#